data_AF-A0A2E6HUK8-F1
#
_entry.id   AF-A0A2E6HUK8-F1
#
_cell.length_a   1.000
_cell.length_b   1.000
_cell.length_c   1.000
_cell.angle_alpha   90.00
_cell.angle_beta   90.00
_cell.angle_gamma   90.00
#
_symmetry.space_group_name_H-M   'P 1'
#
loop_
_entity.id
_entity.type
_entity.pdbx_description
1 polymer ?
#
loop_
_entity_poly.entity_id
_entity_poly.type
_entity_poly.pdbx_seq_one_letter_code
_entity_poly.pdbx_strand_id
1 'polypeptide(L)'
;MSSEQRNPIDIALEIWPDLRDGNNLQDLSHLDILLGSLGIPTAYGSSEGISTTFGGFTESASPTVTLPTGETTTSLEEAKLLCHIVVTRTLMSAGLDVDRRVQEAMGQAYANTWCVKGDYKTTPLVLSASLWLIALDSQSHSDTPLPIDWSASIYENSLIWDTEYRLFSHYDIKERALDWVVHVSHENERHQGCSRWNIIEPLLRIEDERADLAVTNFLNQLEEDTENISARYIIERSRIAKLT
;
A
#
# COMPACT_ATOMS: atom_id res chain seq x y z
N MET A 1 -0.95 32.90 13.72
CA MET A 1 -0.76 32.24 12.42
C MET A 1 -1.00 30.77 12.68
N SER A 2 -2.15 30.22 12.27
CA SER A 2 -2.38 28.78 12.36
C SER A 2 -1.38 28.11 11.42
N SER A 3 -0.53 27.22 11.93
CA SER A 3 0.21 26.31 11.06
C SER A 3 -0.83 25.58 10.22
N GLU A 4 -0.83 25.76 8.90
CA GLU A 4 -1.59 24.88 8.01
C GLU A 4 -1.12 23.46 8.31
N GLN A 5 -2.01 22.66 8.89
CA GLN A 5 -1.71 21.27 9.22
C GLN A 5 -1.58 20.53 7.90
N ARG A 6 -0.34 20.22 7.51
CA ARG A 6 -0.04 19.48 6.28
C ARG A 6 -0.77 18.15 6.28
N ASN A 7 -1.27 17.71 5.12
CA ASN A 7 -1.91 16.40 5.05
C ASN A 7 -0.87 15.29 5.28
N PRO A 8 -1.17 14.27 6.09
CA PRO A 8 -0.27 13.14 6.30
C PRO A 8 0.16 12.45 4.99
N ILE A 9 -0.72 12.39 3.98
CA ILE A 9 -0.35 11.83 2.67
C ILE A 9 0.74 12.64 1.96
N ASP A 10 0.68 13.97 2.02
CA ASP A 10 1.68 14.84 1.39
C ASP A 10 3.04 14.66 2.07
N ILE A 11 3.06 14.52 3.40
CA ILE A 11 4.27 14.23 4.18
C ILE A 11 4.83 12.86 3.80
N ALA A 12 3.98 11.82 3.80
CA ALA A 12 4.41 10.47 3.47
C ALA A 12 5.02 10.40 2.05
N LEU A 13 4.40 11.03 1.06
CA LEU A 13 4.90 11.08 -0.31
C LEU A 13 6.18 11.92 -0.46
N GLU A 14 6.38 12.94 0.37
CA GLU A 14 7.61 13.75 0.40
C GLU A 14 8.80 12.95 0.93
N ILE A 15 8.64 12.26 2.06
CA ILE A 15 9.75 11.58 2.74
C ILE A 15 10.01 10.17 2.22
N TRP A 16 9.04 9.58 1.50
CA TRP A 16 9.13 8.22 0.98
C TRP A 16 10.38 7.95 0.13
N PRO A 17 10.81 8.79 -0.82
CA PRO A 17 11.99 8.52 -1.65
C PRO A 17 13.26 8.29 -0.82
N ASP A 18 13.48 9.10 0.21
CA ASP A 18 14.65 8.97 1.08
C ASP A 18 14.62 7.64 1.85
N LEU A 19 13.48 7.31 2.46
CA LEU A 19 13.31 6.07 3.21
C LEU A 19 13.43 4.81 2.33
N ARG A 20 12.75 4.82 1.18
CA ARG A 20 12.74 3.74 0.20
C ARG A 20 14.13 3.40 -0.32
N ASP A 21 14.97 4.42 -0.47
CA ASP A 21 16.33 4.32 -0.99
C ASP A 21 17.37 4.13 0.14
N GLY A 22 16.92 3.96 1.39
CA GLY A 22 17.77 3.65 2.56
C GLY A 22 18.51 4.86 3.15
N ASN A 23 18.11 6.08 2.81
CA ASN A 23 18.67 7.30 3.36
C ASN A 23 18.08 7.63 4.74
N ASN A 24 18.86 8.30 5.57
CA ASN A 24 18.40 8.76 6.88
C ASN A 24 17.49 9.99 6.74
N LEU A 25 16.37 9.98 7.47
CA LEU A 25 15.53 11.15 7.63
C LEU A 25 16.24 12.24 8.44
N GLN A 26 16.19 13.47 7.92
CA GLN A 26 16.76 14.64 8.60
C GLN A 26 15.82 15.19 9.68
N ASP A 27 14.51 15.12 9.46
CA ASP A 27 13.48 15.63 10.37
C ASP A 27 12.51 14.50 10.77
N LEU A 28 12.63 14.05 12.03
CA LEU A 28 11.80 13.00 12.59
C LEU A 28 10.38 13.47 12.96
N SER A 29 10.14 14.79 13.02
CA SER A 29 8.81 15.31 13.33
C SER A 29 7.76 14.94 12.28
N HIS A 30 8.19 14.65 11.05
CA HIS A 30 7.34 14.07 10.02
C HIS A 30 6.75 12.72 10.45
N LEU A 31 7.54 11.87 11.11
CA LEU A 31 7.07 10.58 11.61
C LEU A 31 6.06 10.75 12.75
N ASP A 32 6.26 11.74 13.64
CA ASP A 32 5.30 12.06 14.70
C ASP A 32 3.95 12.51 14.12
N ILE A 33 3.96 13.30 13.05
CA ILE A 33 2.74 13.73 12.35
C ILE A 33 2.02 12.53 11.73
N LEU A 34 2.76 11.62 11.08
CA LEU A 34 2.20 10.40 10.49
C LEU A 34 1.62 9.48 11.57
N LEU A 35 2.32 9.28 12.69
CA LEU A 35 1.79 8.51 13.83
C LEU A 35 0.55 9.15 14.44
N GLY A 36 0.50 10.49 14.48
CA GLY A 36 -0.64 11.26 14.96
C GLY A 36 -1.89 11.15 14.08
N SER A 37 -1.79 10.58 12.88
CA SER A 37 -2.94 10.37 11.99
C SER A 37 -3.68 9.05 12.23
N LEU A 38 -3.27 8.25 13.22
CA LEU A 38 -3.94 7.01 13.58
C LEU A 38 -5.37 7.27 14.09
N GLY A 39 -6.35 6.56 13.55
CA GLY A 39 -7.72 6.55 14.05
C GLY A 39 -8.48 7.88 13.89
N ILE A 40 -7.96 8.83 13.10
CA ILE A 40 -8.67 10.09 12.83
C ILE A 40 -9.95 9.82 12.00
N PRO A 41 -10.97 10.71 12.04
CA PRO A 41 -12.24 10.47 11.35
C PRO A 41 -12.14 10.25 9.83
N THR A 42 -11.08 10.78 9.20
CA THR A 42 -10.80 10.60 7.77
C THR A 42 -10.05 9.31 7.45
N ALA A 43 -9.64 8.53 8.46
CA ALA A 43 -8.99 7.24 8.27
C ALA A 43 -9.93 6.21 7.62
N TYR A 44 -9.33 5.26 6.89
CA TYR A 44 -10.05 4.19 6.22
C TYR A 44 -10.86 3.34 7.22
N GLY A 45 -12.13 3.06 6.92
CA GLY A 45 -13.00 2.25 7.78
C GLY A 45 -13.34 2.85 9.16
N SER A 46 -12.94 4.10 9.45
CA SER A 46 -13.20 4.75 10.76
C SER A 46 -14.70 4.80 11.07
N SER A 47 -15.52 5.16 10.09
CA SER A 47 -16.99 5.18 10.22
C SER A 47 -17.62 3.80 10.40
N GLU A 48 -16.88 2.73 10.12
CA GLU A 48 -17.33 1.33 10.19
C GLU A 48 -16.76 0.58 11.40
N GLY A 49 -16.02 1.30 12.26
CA GLY A 49 -15.49 0.81 13.53
C GLY A 49 -14.03 0.37 13.49
N ILE A 50 -13.31 0.53 12.37
CA ILE A 50 -11.87 0.26 12.34
C ILE A 50 -11.14 1.43 13.04
N SER A 51 -10.37 1.12 14.09
CA SER A 51 -9.68 2.15 14.90
C SER A 51 -8.16 2.21 14.66
N THR A 52 -7.60 1.22 13.97
CA THR A 52 -6.15 1.02 13.82
C THR A 52 -5.64 1.35 12.42
N THR A 53 -6.33 2.23 11.69
CA THR A 53 -5.91 2.73 10.37
C THR A 53 -5.40 4.16 10.45
N PHE A 54 -4.43 4.50 9.61
CA PHE A 54 -3.90 5.87 9.49
C PHE A 54 -4.74 6.66 8.49
N GLY A 55 -5.07 7.91 8.82
CA GLY A 55 -5.70 8.84 7.90
C GLY A 55 -4.68 9.63 7.09
N GLY A 56 -5.01 9.90 5.82
CA GLY A 56 -4.18 10.68 4.92
C GLY A 56 -4.61 12.13 4.74
N PHE A 57 -5.85 12.47 5.11
CA PHE A 57 -6.48 13.75 4.78
C PHE A 57 -6.87 14.53 6.02
N THR A 58 -6.74 15.86 5.92
CA THR A 58 -7.48 16.78 6.79
C THR A 58 -8.92 16.95 6.28
N GLU A 59 -9.87 17.31 7.15
CA GLU A 59 -11.30 17.42 6.81
C GLU A 59 -11.61 18.42 5.67
N SER A 60 -10.66 19.30 5.33
CA SER A 60 -10.79 20.34 4.31
C SER A 60 -10.22 19.97 2.92
N ALA A 61 -9.62 18.79 2.75
CA ALA A 61 -8.89 18.43 1.51
C ALA A 61 -9.76 17.73 0.45
N SER A 62 -9.42 17.92 -0.83
CA SER A 62 -9.97 17.13 -1.94
C SER A 62 -9.44 15.69 -1.84
N PRO A 63 -10.31 14.67 -1.78
CA PRO A 63 -9.89 13.32 -1.42
C PRO A 63 -9.45 12.50 -2.63
N THR A 64 -8.49 13.02 -3.40
CA THR A 64 -7.83 12.28 -4.47
C THR A 64 -6.35 12.17 -4.15
N VAL A 65 -5.78 10.97 -4.26
CA VAL A 65 -4.34 10.77 -4.13
C VAL A 65 -3.76 10.50 -5.50
N THR A 66 -2.69 11.21 -5.84
CA THR A 66 -1.88 10.94 -7.04
C THR A 66 -0.50 10.45 -6.61
N LEU A 67 -0.12 9.25 -7.04
CA LEU A 67 1.21 8.70 -6.76
C LEU A 67 2.29 9.41 -7.60
N PRO A 68 3.58 9.28 -7.24
CA PRO A 68 4.68 9.87 -8.02
C PRO A 68 4.71 9.43 -9.49
N THR A 69 4.25 8.22 -9.75
CA THR A 69 4.04 7.59 -11.06
C THR A 69 2.74 8.04 -11.76
N GLY A 70 2.02 9.03 -11.22
CA GLY A 70 0.93 9.73 -11.91
C GLY A 70 -0.45 9.07 -11.84
N GLU A 71 -0.56 7.82 -11.37
CA GLU A 71 -1.86 7.18 -11.16
C GLU A 71 -2.61 7.88 -10.04
N THR A 72 -3.93 8.01 -10.24
CA THR A 72 -4.80 8.76 -9.34
C THR A 72 -5.99 7.91 -8.96
N THR A 73 -6.36 7.96 -7.69
CA THR A 73 -7.53 7.25 -7.17
C THR A 73 -8.83 7.80 -7.76
N THR A 74 -9.81 6.92 -7.95
CA THR A 74 -11.09 7.22 -8.59
C THR A 74 -12.25 7.42 -7.61
N SER A 75 -12.06 7.03 -6.34
CA SER A 75 -13.06 7.20 -5.27
C SER A 75 -12.43 7.61 -3.94
N LEU A 76 -13.24 8.21 -3.07
CA LEU A 76 -12.83 8.58 -1.70
C LEU A 76 -12.37 7.35 -0.90
N GLU A 77 -13.07 6.22 -1.04
CA GLU A 77 -12.76 5.02 -0.26
C GLU A 77 -11.43 4.39 -0.69
N GLU A 78 -11.19 4.33 -2.00
CA GLU A 78 -9.90 3.97 -2.57
C GLU A 78 -8.78 4.92 -2.09
N ALA A 79 -9.05 6.23 -2.08
CA ALA A 79 -8.12 7.26 -1.62
C ALA A 79 -7.75 7.08 -0.15
N LYS A 80 -8.72 6.76 0.72
CA LYS A 80 -8.48 6.48 2.14
C LYS A 80 -7.64 5.22 2.34
N LEU A 81 -7.96 4.12 1.65
CA LEU A 81 -7.19 2.88 1.76
C LEU A 81 -5.77 3.04 1.24
N LEU A 82 -5.59 3.72 0.10
CA LEU A 82 -4.28 4.02 -0.45
C LEU A 82 -3.46 4.90 0.51
N CYS A 83 -4.08 5.93 1.11
CA CYS A 83 -3.43 6.76 2.13
C CYS A 83 -2.95 5.92 3.31
N HIS A 84 -3.82 5.07 3.84
CA HIS A 84 -3.48 4.19 4.95
C HIS A 84 -2.25 3.33 4.61
N ILE A 85 -2.23 2.69 3.44
CA ILE A 85 -1.10 1.87 2.98
C ILE A 85 0.18 2.71 2.81
N VAL A 86 0.08 3.88 2.19
CA VAL A 86 1.23 4.77 1.95
C VAL A 86 1.81 5.29 3.25
N VAL A 87 0.98 5.64 4.24
CA VAL A 87 1.46 6.04 5.57
C VAL A 87 2.09 4.85 6.29
N THR A 88 1.43 3.68 6.31
CA THR A 88 1.96 2.48 6.97
C THR A 88 3.31 2.06 6.39
N ARG A 89 3.45 1.98 5.05
CA ARG A 89 4.74 1.59 4.44
C ARG A 89 5.85 2.59 4.74
N THR A 90 5.51 3.88 4.83
CA THR A 90 6.48 4.94 5.15
C THR A 90 6.98 4.78 6.58
N LEU A 91 6.08 4.53 7.54
CA LEU A 91 6.45 4.27 8.93
C LEU A 91 7.27 2.98 9.07
N MET A 92 6.88 1.89 8.40
CA MET A 92 7.66 0.64 8.38
C MET A 92 9.06 0.84 7.80
N SER A 93 9.19 1.55 6.67
CA SER A 93 10.48 1.83 6.05
C SER A 93 11.38 2.73 6.90
N ALA A 94 10.81 3.50 7.82
CA ALA A 94 11.54 4.27 8.83
C ALA A 94 11.98 3.44 10.06
N GLY A 95 11.68 2.14 10.08
CA GLY A 95 12.03 1.22 11.18
C GLY A 95 11.04 1.22 12.34
N LEU A 96 9.80 1.67 12.12
CA LEU A 96 8.73 1.64 13.14
C LEU A 96 7.88 0.37 13.07
N ASP A 97 8.32 -0.67 12.38
CA ASP A 97 7.67 -1.99 12.30
C ASP A 97 7.61 -2.72 13.65
N VAL A 98 8.37 -2.27 14.65
CA VAL A 98 8.29 -2.72 16.05
C VAL A 98 7.19 -2.02 16.87
N ASP A 99 6.63 -0.91 16.38
CA ASP A 99 5.54 -0.21 17.06
C ASP A 99 4.21 -0.95 16.84
N ARG A 100 3.53 -1.31 17.93
CA ARG A 100 2.26 -2.04 17.88
C ARG A 100 1.20 -1.36 17.01
N ARG A 101 1.17 -0.02 16.98
CA ARG A 101 0.22 0.73 16.15
C ARG A 101 0.49 0.49 14.66
N VAL A 102 1.75 0.44 14.27
CA VAL A 102 2.17 0.19 12.89
C VAL A 102 1.92 -1.27 12.50
N GLN A 103 2.16 -2.21 13.42
CA GLN A 103 1.84 -3.63 13.22
C GLN A 103 0.34 -3.87 13.03
N GLU A 104 -0.50 -3.28 13.89
CA GLU A 104 -1.96 -3.36 13.77
C GLU A 104 -2.44 -2.68 12.48
N ALA A 105 -1.87 -1.53 12.12
CA ALA A 105 -2.15 -0.84 10.86
C ALA A 105 -1.78 -1.67 9.63
N MET A 106 -0.64 -2.36 9.64
CA MET A 106 -0.28 -3.31 8.58
C MET A 106 -1.28 -4.47 8.51
N GLY A 107 -1.67 -5.02 9.67
CA GLY A 107 -2.72 -6.04 9.75
C GLY A 107 -4.04 -5.57 9.11
N GLN A 108 -4.49 -4.35 9.40
CA GLN A 108 -5.70 -3.77 8.79
C GLN A 108 -5.54 -3.53 7.28
N ALA A 109 -4.35 -3.11 6.82
CA ALA A 109 -4.08 -2.99 5.40
C ALA A 109 -4.21 -4.35 4.69
N TYR A 110 -3.61 -5.41 5.25
CA TYR A 110 -3.69 -6.76 4.72
C TYR A 110 -5.10 -7.34 4.77
N ALA A 111 -5.85 -7.09 5.85
CA ALA A 111 -7.25 -7.47 5.92
C ALA A 111 -8.01 -6.91 4.70
N ASN A 112 -7.87 -5.61 4.45
CA ASN A 112 -8.61 -4.88 3.42
C ASN A 112 -8.04 -4.96 2.01
N THR A 113 -6.97 -5.72 1.80
CA THR A 113 -6.45 -6.07 0.47
C THR A 113 -6.48 -7.56 0.19
N TRP A 114 -5.92 -8.39 1.05
CA TRP A 114 -5.57 -9.78 0.75
C TRP A 114 -6.42 -10.83 1.49
N CYS A 115 -7.06 -10.48 2.61
CA CYS A 115 -7.92 -11.41 3.37
C CYS A 115 -9.36 -11.50 2.87
N VAL A 116 -9.73 -10.71 1.86
CA VAL A 116 -11.08 -10.73 1.29
C VAL A 116 -11.43 -12.10 0.68
N LYS A 117 -12.71 -12.43 0.70
CA LYS A 117 -13.27 -13.65 0.12
C LYS A 117 -13.61 -13.43 -1.36
N GLY A 118 -13.11 -14.31 -2.22
CA GLY A 118 -13.35 -14.26 -3.66
C GLY A 118 -12.59 -13.10 -4.32
N ASP A 119 -13.27 -12.33 -5.16
CA ASP A 119 -12.63 -11.24 -5.90
C ASP A 119 -12.22 -10.08 -5.01
N TYR A 120 -11.02 -9.53 -5.27
CA TYR A 120 -10.50 -8.34 -4.61
C TYR A 120 -11.48 -7.17 -4.70
N LYS A 121 -11.72 -6.49 -3.57
CA LYS A 121 -12.67 -5.37 -3.46
C LYS A 121 -12.02 -4.00 -3.59
N THR A 122 -10.82 -3.97 -4.17
CA THR A 122 -10.03 -2.74 -4.34
C THR A 122 -9.33 -2.75 -5.70
N THR A 123 -8.76 -1.61 -6.09
CA THR A 123 -8.17 -1.42 -7.40
C THR A 123 -6.76 -2.01 -7.50
N PRO A 124 -6.26 -2.33 -8.71
CA PRO A 124 -4.86 -2.71 -8.91
C PRO A 124 -3.87 -1.68 -8.36
N LEU A 125 -4.22 -0.39 -8.36
CA LEU A 125 -3.41 0.67 -7.77
C LEU A 125 -3.19 0.43 -6.26
N VAL A 126 -4.26 0.13 -5.51
CA VAL A 126 -4.18 -0.15 -4.07
C VAL A 126 -3.44 -1.46 -3.80
N LEU A 127 -3.71 -2.52 -4.56
CA LEU A 127 -2.99 -3.80 -4.43
C LEU A 127 -1.49 -3.64 -4.71
N SER A 128 -1.12 -2.89 -5.74
CA SER A 128 0.29 -2.62 -6.04
C SER A 128 0.97 -1.84 -4.90
N ALA A 129 0.28 -0.89 -4.29
CA ALA A 129 0.82 -0.12 -3.18
C ALA A 129 1.02 -1.00 -1.93
N SER A 130 0.15 -2.01 -1.70
CA SER A 130 0.27 -2.90 -0.55
C SER A 130 1.38 -3.94 -0.70
N LEU A 131 1.90 -4.20 -1.91
CA LEU A 131 3.11 -5.01 -2.12
C LEU A 131 4.32 -4.45 -1.37
N TRP A 132 4.40 -3.13 -1.18
CA TRP A 132 5.45 -2.53 -0.37
C TRP A 132 5.41 -2.95 1.10
N LEU A 133 4.22 -3.18 1.65
CA LEU A 133 4.11 -3.68 3.02
C LEU A 133 4.76 -5.07 3.11
N ILE A 134 4.50 -5.93 2.13
CA ILE A 134 5.06 -7.29 2.06
C ILE A 134 6.58 -7.24 1.87
N ALA A 135 7.07 -6.36 0.99
CA ALA A 135 8.50 -6.16 0.75
C ALA A 135 9.25 -5.61 1.97
N LEU A 136 8.57 -4.88 2.85
CA LEU A 136 9.14 -4.32 4.09
C LEU A 136 8.91 -5.21 5.31
N ASP A 137 8.07 -6.23 5.19
CA ASP A 137 7.68 -7.10 6.29
C ASP A 137 8.77 -8.15 6.56
N SER A 138 9.51 -7.94 7.66
CA SER A 138 10.56 -8.85 8.12
C SER A 138 10.04 -10.24 8.50
N GLN A 139 8.72 -10.41 8.66
CA GLN A 139 8.06 -11.66 8.98
C GLN A 139 7.30 -12.26 7.78
N SER A 140 7.48 -11.76 6.56
CA SER A 140 6.76 -12.23 5.36
C SER A 140 6.87 -13.74 5.06
N HIS A 141 7.84 -14.46 5.65
CA HIS A 141 7.98 -15.92 5.57
C HIS A 141 7.43 -16.68 6.79
N SER A 142 6.84 -15.97 7.75
CA SER A 142 6.41 -16.51 9.04
C SER A 142 4.94 -16.90 9.04
N ASP A 143 4.64 -18.05 9.66
CA ASP A 143 3.28 -18.46 10.02
C ASP A 143 2.73 -17.71 11.26
N THR A 144 3.45 -16.70 11.75
CA THR A 144 2.99 -15.88 12.87
C THR A 144 1.65 -15.21 12.51
N PRO A 145 0.61 -15.31 13.35
CA PRO A 145 -0.67 -14.66 13.09
C PRO A 145 -0.55 -13.13 13.03
N LEU A 146 -1.24 -12.53 12.07
CA LEU A 146 -1.32 -11.08 11.94
C LEU A 146 -2.19 -10.46 13.05
N PRO A 147 -1.79 -9.30 13.60
CA PRO A 147 -2.56 -8.59 14.63
C PRO A 147 -3.73 -7.82 13.99
N ILE A 148 -4.73 -8.55 13.48
CA ILE A 148 -5.93 -7.97 12.89
C ILE A 148 -7.04 -7.92 13.94
N ASP A 149 -7.56 -6.71 14.18
CA ASP A 149 -8.77 -6.52 14.98
C ASP A 149 -10.00 -6.76 14.10
N TRP A 150 -10.63 -7.92 14.29
CA TRP A 150 -11.83 -8.35 13.59
C TRP A 150 -13.14 -7.90 14.25
N SER A 151 -13.08 -7.08 15.30
CA SER A 151 -14.28 -6.65 16.04
C SER A 151 -15.09 -5.56 15.31
N ALA A 152 -14.51 -4.89 14.31
CA ALA A 152 -15.19 -3.86 13.54
C ALA A 152 -16.35 -4.43 12.72
N SER A 153 -17.45 -3.66 12.65
CA SER A 153 -18.71 -4.12 12.04
C SER A 153 -18.60 -4.48 10.55
N ILE A 154 -17.67 -3.87 9.82
CA ILE A 154 -17.38 -4.19 8.43
C ILE A 154 -17.02 -5.68 8.24
N TYR A 155 -16.34 -6.30 9.23
CA TYR A 155 -15.88 -7.69 9.16
C TYR A 155 -16.98 -8.73 9.37
N GLU A 156 -18.19 -8.30 9.73
CA GLU A 156 -19.37 -9.16 9.86
C GLU A 156 -20.10 -9.37 8.51
N ASN A 157 -19.67 -8.67 7.45
CA ASN A 157 -20.25 -8.85 6.12
C ASN A 157 -19.73 -10.13 5.44
N SER A 158 -20.50 -11.22 5.53
CA SER A 158 -20.17 -12.53 4.95
C SER A 158 -20.09 -12.59 3.41
N LEU A 159 -20.48 -11.51 2.71
CA LEU A 159 -20.30 -11.38 1.26
C LEU A 159 -18.87 -10.96 0.90
N ILE A 160 -18.18 -10.28 1.82
CA ILE A 160 -16.81 -9.77 1.64
C ILE A 160 -15.81 -10.61 2.43
N TRP A 161 -16.20 -11.05 3.61
CA TRP A 161 -15.33 -11.71 4.57
C TRP A 161 -15.73 -13.16 4.81
N ASP A 162 -14.75 -14.01 5.12
CA ASP A 162 -15.03 -15.28 5.73
C ASP A 162 -15.22 -15.09 7.24
N THR A 163 -16.46 -15.22 7.72
CA THR A 163 -16.78 -15.02 9.14
C THR A 163 -16.34 -16.20 10.01
N GLU A 164 -16.05 -17.35 9.40
CA GLU A 164 -15.62 -18.57 10.09
C GLU A 164 -14.09 -18.74 10.09
N TYR A 165 -13.38 -18.06 9.18
CA TYR A 165 -11.92 -18.11 9.06
C TYR A 165 -11.27 -16.72 9.13
N ARG A 166 -10.66 -16.41 10.27
CA ARG A 166 -10.02 -15.11 10.58
C ARG A 166 -8.55 -15.22 11.00
N LEU A 167 -7.94 -16.38 10.79
CA LEU A 167 -6.54 -16.63 11.13
C LEU A 167 -5.68 -16.50 9.86
N PHE A 168 -4.99 -15.38 9.71
CA PHE A 168 -4.08 -15.14 8.60
C PHE A 168 -2.68 -14.88 9.15
N SER A 169 -1.69 -15.49 8.54
CA SER A 169 -0.28 -15.24 8.82
C SER A 169 0.35 -14.28 7.81
N HIS A 170 1.54 -13.78 8.12
CA HIS A 170 2.33 -13.00 7.17
C HIS A 170 2.63 -13.81 5.89
N TYR A 171 2.93 -15.10 6.04
CA TYR A 171 3.12 -16.03 4.93
C TYR A 171 1.89 -16.12 4.02
N ASP A 172 0.68 -16.31 4.60
CA ASP A 172 -0.56 -16.39 3.81
C ASP A 172 -0.79 -15.16 2.92
N ILE A 173 -0.45 -13.97 3.45
CA ILE A 173 -0.59 -12.72 2.70
C ILE A 173 0.42 -12.65 1.56
N LYS A 174 1.68 -13.00 1.83
CA LYS A 174 2.71 -13.03 0.80
C LYS A 174 2.34 -13.97 -0.34
N GLU A 175 1.87 -15.19 -0.04
CA GLU A 175 1.46 -16.16 -1.06
C GLU A 175 0.33 -15.62 -1.95
N ARG A 176 -0.72 -15.05 -1.35
CA ARG A 176 -1.85 -14.47 -2.10
C ARG A 176 -1.42 -13.32 -2.99
N ALA A 177 -0.53 -12.46 -2.50
CA ALA A 177 0.00 -11.34 -3.26
C ALA A 177 0.88 -11.80 -4.43
N LEU A 178 1.70 -12.84 -4.22
CA LEU A 178 2.55 -13.42 -5.26
C LEU A 178 1.72 -14.10 -6.35
N ASP A 179 0.64 -14.79 -5.98
CA ASP A 179 -0.31 -15.36 -6.93
C ASP A 179 -1.00 -14.26 -7.76
N TRP A 180 -1.36 -13.14 -7.12
CA TRP A 180 -1.93 -11.99 -7.82
C TRP A 180 -0.95 -11.36 -8.81
N VAL A 181 0.32 -11.12 -8.43
CA VAL A 181 1.29 -10.49 -9.34
C VAL A 181 1.61 -11.39 -10.53
N VAL A 182 1.70 -12.71 -10.35
CA VAL A 182 1.85 -13.63 -11.49
C VAL A 182 0.64 -13.51 -12.40
N HIS A 183 -0.58 -13.54 -11.84
CA HIS A 183 -1.81 -13.41 -12.60
C HIS A 183 -1.88 -12.11 -13.41
N VAL A 184 -1.55 -10.96 -12.82
CA VAL A 184 -1.61 -9.67 -13.51
C VAL A 184 -0.44 -9.44 -14.47
N SER A 185 0.70 -10.10 -14.25
CA SER A 185 1.89 -9.96 -15.12
C SER A 185 1.70 -10.54 -16.53
N HIS A 186 0.64 -11.31 -16.77
CA HIS A 186 0.39 -11.92 -18.07
C HIS A 186 -0.35 -11.02 -19.06
N GLU A 187 -1.21 -10.11 -18.58
CA GLU A 187 -2.11 -9.31 -19.43
C GLU A 187 -2.26 -7.88 -18.86
N ASN A 188 -2.02 -6.87 -19.70
CA ASN A 188 -2.02 -5.45 -19.28
C ASN A 188 -3.37 -5.00 -18.70
N GLU A 189 -4.47 -5.55 -19.21
CA GLU A 189 -5.83 -5.22 -18.80
C GLU A 189 -6.09 -5.54 -17.31
N ARG A 190 -5.36 -6.52 -16.76
CA ARG A 190 -5.55 -7.00 -15.38
C ARG A 190 -5.01 -6.04 -14.32
N HIS A 191 -4.16 -5.10 -14.71
CA HIS A 191 -3.67 -4.03 -13.84
C HIS A 191 -4.00 -2.63 -14.39
N GLN A 192 -5.08 -2.50 -15.16
CA GLN A 192 -5.54 -1.22 -15.69
C GLN A 192 -5.68 -0.18 -14.56
N GLY A 193 -5.18 1.04 -14.82
CA GLY A 193 -5.15 2.12 -13.83
C GLY A 193 -3.94 2.06 -12.88
N CYS A 194 -3.07 1.07 -13.01
CA CYS A 194 -1.80 0.95 -12.29
C CYS A 194 -0.64 0.79 -13.27
N SER A 195 0.42 1.57 -13.09
CA SER A 195 1.67 1.36 -13.81
C SER A 195 2.33 0.06 -13.35
N ARG A 196 2.85 -0.73 -14.30
CA ARG A 196 3.70 -1.88 -13.97
C ARG A 196 4.90 -1.50 -13.10
N TRP A 197 5.40 -0.25 -13.18
CA TRP A 197 6.55 0.18 -12.38
C TRP A 197 6.23 0.22 -10.88
N ASN A 198 5.00 0.56 -10.50
CA ASN A 198 4.54 0.47 -9.11
C ASN A 198 4.43 -0.97 -8.61
N ILE A 199 4.29 -1.94 -9.51
CA ILE A 199 4.27 -3.38 -9.18
C ILE A 199 5.69 -3.92 -9.15
N ILE A 200 6.52 -3.65 -10.16
CA ILE A 200 7.89 -4.16 -10.29
C ILE A 200 8.75 -3.76 -9.09
N GLU A 201 8.70 -2.49 -8.67
CA GLU A 201 9.64 -2.01 -7.66
C GLU A 201 9.59 -2.75 -6.30
N PRO A 202 8.42 -2.97 -5.67
CA PRO A 202 8.38 -3.78 -4.46
C PRO A 202 8.76 -5.25 -4.72
N LEU A 203 8.46 -5.80 -5.90
CA LEU A 203 8.83 -7.19 -6.24
C LEU A 203 10.34 -7.41 -6.28
N LEU A 204 11.12 -6.42 -6.70
CA LEU A 204 12.59 -6.48 -6.67
C LEU A 204 13.19 -6.64 -5.26
N ARG A 205 12.38 -6.48 -4.20
CA ARG A 205 12.76 -6.61 -2.80
C ARG A 205 12.19 -7.86 -2.13
N ILE A 206 11.41 -8.67 -2.86
CA ILE A 206 10.82 -9.91 -2.35
C ILE A 206 11.64 -11.08 -2.90
N GLU A 207 12.29 -11.82 -2.00
CA GLU A 207 13.06 -13.02 -2.37
C GLU A 207 12.09 -14.20 -2.62
N ASP A 208 11.51 -14.28 -3.83
CA ASP A 208 10.62 -15.37 -4.26
C ASP A 208 10.64 -15.54 -5.78
N GLU A 209 10.71 -16.78 -6.28
CA GLU A 209 10.78 -17.09 -7.72
C GLU A 209 9.57 -16.56 -8.52
N ARG A 210 8.39 -16.44 -7.87
CA ARG A 210 7.19 -15.86 -8.51
C ARG A 210 7.33 -14.36 -8.72
N ALA A 211 8.03 -13.66 -7.82
CA ALA A 211 8.33 -12.24 -7.99
C ALA A 211 9.24 -12.04 -9.22
N ASP A 212 10.30 -12.84 -9.35
CA ASP A 212 11.21 -12.82 -10.51
C ASP A 212 10.50 -13.12 -11.83
N LEU A 213 9.61 -14.12 -11.81
CA LEU A 213 8.78 -14.48 -12.96
C LEU A 213 7.87 -13.32 -13.38
N ALA A 214 7.18 -12.70 -12.41
CA ALA A 214 6.28 -11.58 -12.67
C ALA A 214 7.06 -10.37 -13.21
N VAL A 215 8.21 -10.02 -12.63
CA VAL A 215 9.09 -8.96 -13.13
C VAL A 215 9.50 -9.22 -14.58
N THR A 216 9.93 -10.45 -14.89
CA THR A 216 10.32 -10.84 -16.25
C THR A 216 9.15 -10.66 -17.23
N ASN A 217 7.96 -11.11 -16.86
CA ASN A 217 6.76 -10.95 -17.69
C ASN A 217 6.43 -9.46 -17.93
N PHE A 218 6.44 -8.64 -16.86
CA PHE A 218 6.19 -7.21 -16.99
C PHE A 218 7.20 -6.51 -17.88
N LEU A 219 8.50 -6.88 -17.81
CA LEU A 219 9.54 -6.29 -18.66
C LEU A 219 9.38 -6.67 -20.14
N ASN A 220 8.86 -7.86 -20.42
CA ASN A 220 8.61 -8.34 -21.79
C ASN A 220 7.35 -7.73 -22.43
N GLN A 221 6.47 -7.10 -21.65
CA GLN A 221 5.31 -6.40 -22.16
C GLN A 221 5.69 -5.04 -22.75
N LEU A 222 5.06 -4.69 -23.87
CA LEU A 222 5.12 -3.34 -24.42
C LEU A 222 4.11 -2.47 -23.65
N GLU A 223 4.56 -1.28 -23.21
CA GLU A 223 3.63 -0.24 -22.77
C GLU A 223 2.93 0.31 -24.01
N GLU A 224 1.60 0.41 -23.97
CA GLU A 224 0.89 1.28 -24.90
C GLU A 224 1.25 2.72 -24.51
N ASP A 225 1.91 3.44 -25.42
CA ASP A 225 2.28 4.84 -25.22
C ASP A 225 1.01 5.64 -24.89
N THR A 226 0.97 6.22 -23.70
CA THR A 226 -0.07 7.19 -23.33
C THR A 226 0.38 8.58 -23.73
N GLU A 227 -0.47 9.35 -24.39
CA GLU A 227 -0.23 10.78 -24.61
C GLU A 227 -0.24 11.53 -23.26
N ASN A 228 0.66 12.51 -23.09
CA ASN A 228 0.83 13.36 -21.89
C ASN A 228 1.43 12.69 -20.63
N ILE A 229 2.53 11.96 -20.80
CA ILE A 229 3.31 11.44 -19.68
C ILE A 229 4.05 12.57 -18.95
N SER A 230 3.91 12.66 -17.61
CA SER A 230 4.61 13.66 -16.81
C SER A 230 6.11 13.36 -16.68
N ALA A 231 6.94 14.40 -16.50
CA ALA A 231 8.37 14.23 -16.26
C ALA A 231 8.66 13.39 -14.99
N ARG A 232 7.83 13.54 -13.94
CA ARG A 232 7.94 12.77 -12.70
C ARG A 232 7.80 11.27 -12.95
N TYR A 233 6.83 10.88 -13.77
CA TYR A 233 6.66 9.48 -14.18
C TYR A 233 7.89 8.94 -14.91
N ILE A 234 8.40 9.69 -15.90
CA ILE A 234 9.56 9.27 -16.71
C ILE A 234 10.79 9.05 -15.81
N ILE A 235 11.00 9.94 -14.84
CA ILE A 235 12.09 9.84 -13.87
C ILE A 235 11.94 8.60 -12.99
N GLU A 236 10.75 8.35 -12.43
CA GLU A 236 10.52 7.16 -11.59
C GLU A 236 10.68 5.86 -12.39
N ARG A 237 10.12 5.80 -13.60
CA ARG A 237 10.32 4.67 -14.52
C ARG A 237 11.80 4.43 -14.79
N SER A 238 12.55 5.48 -15.15
CA SER A 238 13.97 5.37 -15.45
C SER A 238 14.79 4.92 -14.24
N ARG A 239 14.39 5.32 -13.03
CA ARG A 239 15.03 4.90 -11.78
C ARG A 239 14.79 3.41 -11.52
N ILE A 240 13.54 2.94 -11.60
CA ILE A 240 13.19 1.53 -11.33
C ILE A 240 13.82 0.60 -12.36
N ALA A 241 13.84 0.99 -13.64
CA ALA A 241 14.48 0.21 -14.70
C ALA A 241 16.01 0.04 -14.53
N LYS A 242 16.66 0.80 -13.63
CA LYS A 242 18.08 0.60 -13.28
C LYS A 242 18.28 -0.39 -12.14
N LEU A 243 17.21 -0.81 -11.47
CA LEU A 243 17.23 -1.79 -10.39
C LEU A 243 17.00 -3.23 -10.90
N THR A 244 16.41 -3.37 -12.10
CA THR A 244 16.19 -4.63 -12.83
C THR A 244 17.41 -5.00 -13.67
#